data_AF-W6VC04-F1
#
_entry.id   AF-W6VC04-F1
#
_cell.length_a   1.000
_cell.length_b   1.000
_cell.length_c   1.000
_cell.angle_alpha   90.00
_cell.angle_beta   90.00
_cell.angle_gamma   90.00
#
_symmetry.space_group_name_H-M   'P 1'
#
loop_
_entity.id
_entity.type
_entity.pdbx_description
1 polymer ?
#
loop_
_entity_poly.entity_id
_entity_poly.type
_entity_poly.pdbx_seq_one_letter_code
_entity_poly.pdbx_strand_id
1 'polypeptide(L)'
;MGIFDWKHWIVILVVVVLVFGTKKLKNLGTDVGESIKGFKKAMSDEDKPADPTATPSQPVPPVQPQASVNQPHTIDVQAQKVEEPIRKDV
;
A
#
# COMPACT_ATOMS: atom_id res chain seq x y z
N MET A 1 5.90 -14.96 46.24
CA MET A 1 4.54 -14.40 46.42
C MET A 1 4.48 -13.03 45.75
N GLY A 2 4.57 -12.98 44.42
CA GLY A 2 4.58 -11.72 43.70
C GLY A 2 3.81 -11.88 42.40
N ILE A 3 2.82 -11.03 42.18
CA ILE A 3 1.96 -10.98 40.99
C ILE A 3 2.71 -10.68 39.67
N PHE A 4 4.04 -10.57 39.72
CA PHE A 4 4.92 -10.21 38.61
C PHE A 4 5.76 -11.37 38.09
N ASP A 5 5.40 -12.62 38.41
CA ASP A 5 6.03 -13.79 37.80
C ASP A 5 5.82 -13.76 36.28
N TRP A 6 6.91 -13.84 35.50
CA TRP A 6 6.90 -13.88 34.03
C TRP A 6 5.95 -14.97 33.48
N LYS A 7 5.76 -16.05 34.24
CA LYS A 7 4.85 -17.16 33.91
C LYS A 7 3.39 -16.69 33.86
N HIS A 8 3.00 -15.73 34.69
CA HIS A 8 1.64 -15.19 34.73
C HIS A 8 1.32 -14.40 33.44
N TRP A 9 2.27 -13.59 32.96
CA TRP A 9 2.16 -12.88 31.69
C TRP A 9 2.01 -13.83 30.50
N ILE A 10 2.73 -14.96 30.51
CA ILE A 10 2.60 -15.99 29.47
C ILE A 10 1.22 -16.65 29.48
N VAL A 11 0.67 -16.96 30.66
CA VAL A 11 -0.67 -17.54 30.78
C VAL A 11 -1.72 -16.56 30.25
N ILE A 12 -1.60 -15.27 30.60
CA ILE A 12 -2.49 -14.22 30.09
C ILE A 12 -2.41 -14.12 28.57
N LEU A 13 -1.20 -14.13 27.99
CA LEU A 13 -1.04 -14.02 26.54
C LEU A 13 -1.73 -15.19 25.82
N VAL A 14 -1.58 -16.41 26.35
CA VAL A 14 -2.24 -17.60 25.80
C VAL A 14 -3.76 -17.47 25.86
N VAL A 15 -4.31 -17.01 26.99
CA VAL A 15 -5.76 -16.80 27.13
C VAL A 15 -6.27 -15.74 26.14
N VAL A 16 -5.54 -14.63 25.97
CA VAL A 16 -5.90 -13.59 24.98
C VAL A 16 -5.91 -14.17 23.57
N VAL A 17 -4.89 -14.94 23.18
CA VAL A 17 -4.84 -15.58 21.85
C VAL A 17 -5.99 -16.56 21.64
N LEU A 18 -6.39 -17.30 22.68
CA LEU A 18 -7.52 -18.23 22.62
C LEU A 18 -8.86 -17.52 22.48
N VAL A 19 -9.08 -16.41 23.20
CA VAL A 19 -10.33 -15.64 23.15
C VAL A 19 -10.48 -14.91 21.81
N PHE A 20 -9.43 -14.22 21.36
CA PHE A 20 -9.46 -13.46 20.11
C PHE A 20 -9.26 -14.34 18.87
N GLY A 21 -8.64 -15.51 19.04
CA GLY A 21 -8.25 -16.42 17.97
C GLY A 21 -7.04 -15.92 17.17
N THR A 22 -6.27 -16.86 16.63
CA THR A 22 -5.05 -16.56 15.84
C THR A 22 -5.36 -15.79 14.55
N LYS A 23 -6.57 -15.93 13.99
CA LYS A 23 -6.95 -15.25 12.74
C LYS A 23 -7.11 -13.73 12.91
N LYS A 24 -7.67 -13.27 14.03
CA LYS A 24 -7.82 -11.83 14.32
C LYS A 24 -6.48 -11.22 14.74
N LEU A 25 -5.72 -11.91 15.60
CA LEU A 25 -4.37 -11.49 16.00
C LEU A 25 -3.42 -11.41 14.80
N LYS A 26 -3.53 -12.30 13.81
CA LYS A 26 -2.66 -12.25 12.63
C LYS A 26 -2.99 -11.06 11.73
N ASN A 27 -4.26 -10.81 11.42
CA ASN A 27 -4.62 -9.66 10.58
C ASN A 27 -4.24 -8.34 11.27
N LEU A 28 -4.61 -8.17 12.54
CA LEU A 28 -4.32 -6.93 13.27
C LEU A 28 -2.82 -6.79 13.63
N GLY A 29 -2.16 -7.92 13.89
CA GLY A 29 -0.73 -7.97 14.19
C GLY A 29 0.15 -7.76 12.97
N THR A 30 -0.31 -8.07 11.75
CA THR A 30 0.40 -7.71 10.52
C THR A 30 0.41 -6.19 10.33
N ASP A 31 -0.74 -5.51 10.42
CA ASP A 31 -0.83 -4.05 10.23
C ASP A 31 -0.01 -3.27 11.27
N VAL A 32 -0.13 -3.66 12.55
CA VAL A 32 0.64 -3.07 13.65
C VAL A 32 2.12 -3.46 13.56
N GLY A 33 2.40 -4.71 13.18
CA GLY A 33 3.75 -5.24 13.04
C GLY A 33 4.55 -4.57 11.93
N GLU A 34 3.93 -4.26 10.79
CA GLU A 34 4.56 -3.52 9.70
C GLU A 34 4.94 -2.09 10.10
N SER A 35 4.04 -1.42 10.83
CA SER A 35 4.27 -0.08 11.37
C SER A 35 5.47 -0.05 12.34
N ILE A 36 5.53 -1.01 13.26
CA ILE A 36 6.64 -1.14 14.21
C ILE A 36 7.95 -1.59 13.52
N LYS A 37 7.84 -2.45 12.49
CA LYS A 37 9.00 -2.92 11.71
C LYS A 37 9.69 -1.78 10.96
N GLY A 38 8.92 -0.88 10.35
CA GLY A 38 9.46 0.32 9.70
C GLY A 38 10.18 1.24 10.69
N PHE A 39 9.59 1.46 11.87
CA PHE A 39 10.21 2.23 12.95
C PHE A 39 11.52 1.62 13.45
N LYS A 40 11.54 0.31 13.70
CA LYS A 40 12.75 -0.40 14.13
C LYS A 40 13.82 -0.43 13.03
N LYS A 41 13.42 -0.54 11.76
CA LYS A 41 14.34 -0.46 10.61
C LYS A 41 14.98 0.92 10.55
N ALA A 42 14.20 1.99 10.60
CA ALA A 42 14.70 3.36 10.58
C ALA A 42 15.67 3.63 11.73
N MET A 43 15.32 3.24 12.96
CA MET A 43 16.21 3.37 14.12
C MET A 43 17.47 2.51 14.05
N SER A 44 17.46 1.40 13.31
CA SER A 44 18.66 0.57 13.10
C SER A 44 19.49 1.00 11.88
N ASP A 45 18.89 1.73 10.93
CA ASP A 45 19.55 2.26 9.72
C ASP A 45 20.33 3.55 10.03
N GLU A 46 19.93 4.33 11.04
CA GLU A 46 20.73 5.49 11.51
C GLU A 46 22.13 5.08 12.01
N ASP A 47 22.34 3.81 12.36
CA ASP A 47 23.63 3.24 12.78
C ASP A 47 24.41 2.52 11.66
N LYS A 48 23.87 2.37 10.42
CA LYS A 48 24.56 1.66 9.32
C LYS A 48 24.22 2.25 7.93
N PRO A 49 25.22 2.52 7.05
CA PRO A 49 24.96 3.09 5.73
C PRO A 49 23.98 2.23 4.91
N ALA A 50 23.01 2.92 4.32
CA ALA A 50 21.77 2.40 3.74
C ALA A 50 21.95 1.31 2.68
N ASP A 51 21.19 0.22 2.82
CA ASP A 51 21.00 -0.82 1.80
C ASP A 51 19.59 -0.66 1.18
N PRO A 52 19.45 -0.32 -0.11
CA PRO A 52 18.17 -0.04 -0.74
C PRO A 52 17.50 -1.34 -1.19
N THR A 53 17.01 -2.16 -0.26
CA THR A 53 16.13 -3.28 -0.63
C THR A 53 15.17 -3.63 0.52
N ALA A 54 14.02 -2.96 0.56
CA ALA A 54 12.85 -3.48 1.26
C ALA A 54 11.56 -2.85 0.70
N THR A 55 11.16 -3.30 -0.49
CA THR A 55 9.74 -3.24 -0.90
C THR A 55 9.11 -4.59 -0.54
N PRO A 56 8.16 -4.68 0.41
CA PRO A 56 7.28 -5.83 0.50
C PRO A 56 5.89 -5.47 -0.06
N SER A 57 5.64 -6.01 -1.25
CA SER A 57 4.37 -6.63 -1.66
C SER A 57 3.10 -5.77 -1.69
N GLN A 58 2.90 -5.02 -2.80
CA GLN A 58 1.55 -4.86 -3.34
C GLN A 58 1.03 -6.24 -3.82
N PRO A 59 -0.21 -6.63 -3.52
CA PRO A 59 -0.86 -7.72 -4.24
C PRO A 59 -1.10 -7.21 -5.67
N VAL A 60 -0.25 -7.66 -6.60
CA VAL A 60 -0.49 -7.46 -8.04
C VAL A 60 -1.81 -8.15 -8.42
N PRO A 61 -2.81 -7.42 -8.96
CA PRO A 61 -3.93 -8.06 -9.63
C PRO A 61 -3.38 -8.91 -10.80
N PRO A 62 -3.97 -10.07 -11.11
CA PRO A 62 -3.53 -10.84 -12.27
C PRO A 62 -3.79 -10.01 -13.53
N VAL A 63 -2.73 -9.58 -14.19
CA VAL A 63 -2.80 -9.05 -15.56
C VAL A 63 -3.22 -10.22 -16.46
N GLN A 64 -4.51 -10.27 -16.82
CA GLN A 64 -4.99 -11.13 -17.89
C GLN A 64 -4.70 -10.44 -19.23
N PRO A 65 -4.02 -11.09 -20.18
CA PRO A 65 -4.02 -10.67 -21.57
C PRO A 65 -5.38 -11.01 -22.19
N GLN A 66 -6.40 -10.19 -21.95
CA GLN A 66 -7.63 -10.25 -22.73
C GLN A 66 -7.48 -9.36 -23.95
N ALA A 67 -7.11 -10.01 -25.06
CA ALA A 67 -7.32 -9.50 -26.39
C ALA A 67 -8.82 -9.18 -26.58
N SER A 68 -9.18 -7.91 -26.43
CA SER A 68 -10.45 -7.40 -26.95
C SER A 68 -10.18 -6.73 -28.30
N VAL A 69 -10.60 -7.47 -29.32
CA VAL A 69 -10.69 -7.10 -30.73
C VAL A 69 -11.78 -6.04 -30.91
N ASN A 70 -11.54 -5.10 -31.84
CA ASN A 70 -12.49 -4.14 -32.45
C ASN A 70 -12.98 -2.96 -31.60
N GLN A 71 -12.42 -1.77 -31.88
CA GLN A 71 -13.16 -0.70 -32.57
C GLN A 71 -12.23 0.46 -33.00
N PRO A 72 -12.24 0.86 -34.29
CA PRO A 72 -11.64 2.10 -34.74
C PRO A 72 -12.70 3.21 -34.72
N HIS A 73 -12.44 4.29 -33.99
CA HIS A 73 -12.96 5.62 -34.32
C HIS A 73 -12.08 6.67 -33.64
N THR A 74 -11.05 7.06 -34.39
CA THR A 74 -10.41 8.36 -34.23
C THR A 74 -11.48 9.42 -34.48
N ILE A 75 -11.72 10.30 -33.52
CA ILE A 75 -12.31 11.61 -33.80
C ILE A 75 -11.16 12.59 -33.62
N ASP A 76 -10.46 12.81 -34.73
CA ASP A 76 -9.57 13.95 -34.97
C ASP A 76 -10.39 15.22 -34.84
N VAL A 77 -10.19 16.00 -33.78
CA VAL A 77 -10.60 17.41 -33.76
C VAL A 77 -9.47 18.22 -34.38
N GLN A 78 -9.43 18.18 -35.71
CA GLN A 78 -8.74 19.14 -36.56
C GLN A 78 -9.63 20.41 -36.58
N ALA A 79 -9.39 21.35 -35.65
CA ALA A 79 -10.02 22.67 -35.69
C ALA A 79 -9.27 23.54 -36.71
N GLN A 80 -9.63 23.33 -37.96
CA GLN A 80 -9.37 24.14 -39.14
C GLN A 80 -9.75 25.63 -38.91
N LYS A 81 -8.76 26.51 -39.05
CA LYS A 81 -8.82 27.88 -39.64
C LYS A 81 -10.03 28.77 -39.29
N VAL A 82 -9.88 29.67 -38.31
CA VAL A 82 -10.61 30.95 -38.30
C VAL A 82 -9.63 32.04 -38.75
N GLU A 83 -9.54 32.21 -40.06
CA GLU A 83 -8.96 33.40 -40.68
C GLU A 83 -10.12 34.30 -41.10
N GLU A 84 -10.21 35.43 -40.39
CA GLU A 84 -10.80 36.74 -40.69
C GLU A 84 -12.01 36.85 -41.62
N PRO A 85 -13.01 37.64 -41.17
CA PRO A 85 -13.33 38.83 -41.95
C PRO A 85 -13.44 40.10 -41.09
N ILE A 86 -12.61 41.08 -41.43
CA ILE A 86 -13.00 42.49 -41.60
C ILE A 86 -13.67 43.14 -40.37
N ARG A 87 -12.87 43.81 -39.55
CA ARG A 87 -13.21 45.18 -39.11
C ARG A 87 -12.23 46.15 -39.74
N LYS A 88 -12.53 46.51 -40.98
CA LYS A 88 -12.45 47.92 -41.37
C LYS A 88 -13.43 48.66 -40.48
N ASP A 89 -13.10 49.89 -40.08
CA ASP A 89 -14.00 51.05 -40.07
C ASP A 89 -13.54 52.08 -39.01
N VAL A 90 -13.10 53.22 -39.56
CA VAL A 90 -13.06 54.59 -39.00
C VAL A 90 -11.91 54.96 -38.07
#